data_AF-A0A3N4JK03-F1
#
_entry.id   AF-A0A3N4JK03-F1
#
_cell.length_a   1.000
_cell.length_b   1.000
_cell.length_c   1.000
_cell.angle_alpha   90.00
_cell.angle_beta   90.00
_cell.angle_gamma   90.00
#
_symmetry.space_group_name_H-M   'P 1'
#
loop_
_entity.id
_entity.type
_entity.pdbx_description
1 polymer ?
#
loop_
_entity_poly.entity_id
_entity_poly.type
_entity_poly.pdbx_seq_one_letter_code
_entity_poly.pdbx_strand_id
1 'polypeptide(L)' 'SPIERIWWLMKRSISRLWGSGNICTTTPMAMVLWEEWDKITIDEINREIGKLPRIMQQCIEQNGGNKFQA' A
#
# COMPACT_ATOMS: atom_id res chain seq x y z
N SER A 1 4.49 7.37 4.19
CA SER A 1 5.43 7.14 3.06
C SER A 1 4.69 6.46 1.90
N PRO A 2 4.97 6.77 0.62
CA PRO A 2 4.26 6.17 -0.52
C PRO A 2 4.38 4.64 -0.59
N ILE A 3 5.54 4.09 -0.23
CA ILE A 3 5.75 2.64 -0.21
C ILE A 3 4.84 1.93 0.80
N GLU A 4 4.49 2.58 1.92
CA GLU A 4 3.56 2.01 2.90
C GLU A 4 2.14 1.90 2.32
N ARG A 5 1.76 2.84 1.46
CA ARG A 5 0.45 2.81 0.78
C ARG A 5 0.42 1.70 -0.27
N ILE A 6 1.51 1.48 -1.00
CA ILE A 6 1.67 0.36 -1.92
C ILE A 6 1.58 -0.97 -1.16
N TRP A 7 2.31 -1.11 -0.05
CA TRP A 7 2.21 -2.29 0.82
C TRP A 7 0.79 -2.50 1.37
N TRP A 8 0.08 -1.43 1.71
CA TRP A 8 -1.30 -1.51 2.16
C TRP A 8 -2.23 -2.03 1.06
N LEU A 9 -2.04 -1.60 -0.19
CA LEU A 9 -2.82 -2.10 -1.33
C LEU A 9 -2.60 -3.60 -1.55
N MET A 10 -1.35 -4.06 -1.54
CA MET A 10 -1.02 -5.48 -1.66
C MET A 10 -1.66 -6.30 -0.55
N LYS A 11 -1.46 -5.90 0.72
CA LYS A 11 -2.05 -6.60 1.86
C LYS A 11 -3.58 -6.66 1.78
N ARG A 12 -4.22 -5.56 1.39
CA ARG A 12 -5.67 -5.48 1.23
C ARG A 12 -6.18 -6.44 0.15
N SER A 13 -5.47 -6.54 -0.97
CA SER A 13 -5.84 -7.45 -2.07
C SER A 13 -5.73 -8.91 -1.63
N ILE A 14 -4.60 -9.27 -1.01
CA ILE A 14 -4.35 -10.59 -0.42
C ILE A 14 -5.43 -10.97 0.59
N SER A 15 -5.78 -10.08 1.52
CA SER A 15 -6.84 -10.32 2.50
C SER A 15 -8.23 -10.50 1.87
N ARG A 16 -8.50 -9.86 0.72
CA ARG A 16 -9.77 -10.02 0.01
C ARG A 16 -9.86 -11.35 -0.72
N LEU A 17 -8.76 -11.78 -1.37
CA LEU A 17 -8.71 -13.03 -2.11
C LEU A 17 -8.88 -14.24 -1.20
N TRP A 18 -8.42 -14.15 0.05
CA TRP A 18 -8.34 -15.30 0.95
C TRP A 18 -9.26 -15.23 2.18
N GLY A 19 -9.99 -14.13 2.37
CA GLY A 19 -10.80 -13.93 3.57
C GLY A 19 -9.96 -14.06 4.85
N SER A 20 -10.56 -14.59 5.92
CA SER A 20 -9.82 -14.93 7.16
C SER A 20 -9.09 -16.28 7.08
N GLY A 21 -8.98 -16.88 5.90
CA GLY A 21 -8.34 -18.18 5.70
C GLY A 21 -6.82 -18.05 5.76
N ASN A 22 -6.18 -18.83 6.64
CA ASN A 22 -4.74 -18.81 6.83
C ASN A 22 -3.99 -19.37 5.62
N ILE A 23 -3.02 -18.60 5.12
CA ILE A 23 -2.03 -19.02 4.14
C ILE A 23 -0.98 -19.80 4.93
N CYS A 24 -1.16 -21.11 5.01
CA CYS A 24 -0.43 -21.90 6.02
C CYS A 24 1.01 -22.29 5.62
N THR A 25 1.56 -21.78 4.52
CA THR A 25 2.96 -22.09 4.13
C THR A 25 3.66 -20.91 3.43
N THR A 26 4.96 -20.81 3.62
CA THR A 26 5.81 -19.71 3.11
C THR A 26 5.93 -19.70 1.59
N THR A 27 5.95 -20.87 0.94
CA THR A 27 6.11 -20.99 -0.51
C THR A 27 4.91 -20.43 -1.30
N PRO A 28 3.65 -20.74 -0.97
CA PRO A 28 2.48 -20.09 -1.59
C PRO A 28 2.41 -18.58 -1.32
N MET A 29 2.85 -18.12 -0.15
CA MET A 29 2.84 -16.69 0.18
C MET A 29 3.80 -15.89 -0.71
N ALA A 30 4.99 -16.43 -0.99
CA ALA A 30 5.94 -15.77 -1.88
C ALA A 30 5.38 -15.62 -3.32
N MET A 31 4.73 -16.65 -3.85
CA MET A 31 4.09 -16.58 -5.17
C MET A 31 3.00 -15.51 -5.22
N VAL A 32 2.13 -15.46 -4.20
CA VAL A 32 1.05 -14.48 -4.17
C VAL A 32 1.56 -13.05 -3.99
N LEU A 33 2.63 -12.84 -3.23
CA LEU A 33 3.27 -11.52 -3.17
C LEU A 33 3.78 -11.08 -4.54
N TRP A 34 4.36 -11.99 -5.32
CA TRP A 34 4.79 -11.71 -6.69
C TRP A 34 3.62 -11.40 -7.63
N GLU A 35 2.56 -12.21 -7.60
CA GLU A 35 1.37 -11.98 -8.43
C GLU A 35 0.67 -10.66 -8.10
N GLU A 36 0.58 -10.30 -6.83
CA GLU A 36 -0.02 -9.03 -6.40
C GLU A 36 0.87 -7.83 -6.70
N TRP A 37 2.19 -8.01 -6.69
CA TRP A 37 3.13 -6.98 -7.12
C TRP A 37 3.00 -6.69 -8.62
N ASP A 38 2.87 -7.73 -9.45
CA ASP A 38 2.73 -7.60 -10.91
C ASP A 38 1.45 -6.87 -11.32
N LYS A 39 0.40 -6.93 -10.49
CA LYS A 39 -0.85 -6.19 -10.70
C LYS A 39 -0.74 -4.70 -10.42
N ILE A 40 0.29 -4.25 -9.69
CA ILE A 40 0.46 -2.82 -9.39
C ILE A 40 1.00 -2.11 -10.61
N THR A 41 0.21 -1.16 -11.12
CA THR A 41 0.60 -0.40 -12.31
C THR A 41 1.53 0.76 -11.96
N ILE A 42 2.37 1.16 -12.92
CA ILE A 42 3.20 2.38 -12.82
C ILE A 42 2.31 3.60 -12.57
N ASP A 43 1.11 3.65 -13.14
CA ASP A 43 0.15 4.74 -12.94
C ASP A 43 -0.35 4.81 -11.49
N GLU A 44 -0.61 3.69 -10.83
CA GLU A 44 -0.95 3.67 -9.40
C GLU A 44 0.22 4.15 -8.54
N ILE A 45 1.45 3.75 -8.86
CA ILE A 45 2.66 4.24 -8.18
C ILE A 45 2.79 5.76 -8.34
N ASN A 46 2.67 6.25 -9.58
CA ASN A 46 2.73 7.67 -9.90
C ASN A 46 1.62 8.46 -9.19
N ARG A 47 0.42 7.90 -9.08
CA ARG A 47 -0.69 8.50 -8.35
C ARG A 47 -0.39 8.63 -6.85
N GLU A 48 0.25 7.64 -6.24
CA GLU A 48 0.64 7.73 -4.82
C GLU A 48 1.80 8.71 -4.59
N ILE A 49 2.79 8.73 -5.48
CA ILE A 49 3.88 9.73 -5.44
C ILE A 49 3.33 11.14 -5.61
N GLY A 50 2.39 11.34 -6.53
CA GLY A 50 1.74 12.62 -6.79
C GLY A 50 0.96 13.20 -5.59
N LYS A 51 0.65 12.39 -4.57
CA LYS A 51 0.02 12.88 -3.33
C LYS A 51 1.02 13.51 -2.35
N LEU A 52 2.32 13.26 -2.53
CA LEU A 52 3.35 13.74 -1.62
C LEU A 52 3.31 15.25 -1.37
N PRO A 53 3.17 16.13 -2.38
CA PRO A 53 3.13 17.57 -2.13
C PRO A 53 1.96 17.97 -1.21
N ARG A 54 0.78 17.37 -1.41
CA ARG A 54 -0.39 17.60 -0.57
C ARG A 54 -0.19 17.08 0.85
N ILE A 55 0.39 15.89 1.01
CA ILE A 55 0.70 15.33 2.32
C ILE A 55 1.70 16.23 3.06
N MET A 56 2.75 16.70 2.37
CA MET A 56 3.74 17.62 2.94
C MET A 56 3.12 18.93 3.39
N GLN A 57 2.21 19.51 2.59
CA GLN A 57 1.47 20.70 2.98
C GLN A 57 0.68 20.47 4.28
N GLN A 58 -0.05 19.35 4.36
CA GLN A 58 -0.77 18.98 5.58
C GLN A 58 0.16 18.76 6.78
N CYS A 59 1.37 18.22 6.57
CA CYS A 59 2.37 18.07 7.63
C CYS A 59 2.75 19.44 8.20
N ILE A 60 2.97 20.43 7.33
CA ILE A 60 3.35 21.78 7.70
C ILE A 60 2.21 22.45 8.48
N GLU A 61 0.99 22.39 7.96
CA GLU A 61 -0.21 22.98 8.59
C GLU A 61 -0.48 22.39 9.99
N GLN A 62 -0.11 21.13 10.21
CA GLN A 62 -0.28 20.44 11.49
C GLN A 62 0.95 20.51 12.40
N ASN A 63 1.95 21.34 12.10
CA ASN A 63 3.22 21.42 12.86
C ASN A 63 3.88 20.05 13.08
N GLY A 64 3.83 19.17 12.06
CA GLY A 64 4.36 17.80 12.16
C GLY A 64 3.43 16.79 12.84
N GLY A 65 2.17 17.12 13.08
CA GLY A 65 1.15 16.20 13.60
C GLY A 65 0.90 14.98 12.68
N ASN A 66 0.53 13.83 13.26
CA ASN A 66 0.61 12.53 12.59
C ASN A 66 -0.77 11.99 12.13
N LYS A 67 -1.49 12.72 11.27
CA LYS A 67 -2.80 12.28 10.73
C LYS A 67 -2.88 12.41 9.21
N PHE A 68 -2.07 11.64 8.48
CA PHE A 68 -2.08 11.59 7.01
C PHE A 68 -2.90 10.43 6.44
N GLN A 69 -4.04 10.11 7.06
CA GLN A 69 -5.02 9.20 6.48
C GLN A 69 -5.96 10.02 5.57
N ALA A 70 -5.62 10.05 4.28
CA ALA A 70 -6.52 10.44 3.20
C ALA A 70 -7.05 9.21 2.45
#